data_AF-A0A2E0Y611-F1
#
_entry.id   AF-A0A2E0Y611-F1
#
_cell.length_a   1.000
_cell.length_b   1.000
_cell.length_c   1.000
_cell.angle_alpha   90.00
_cell.angle_beta   90.00
_cell.angle_gamma   90.00
#
_symmetry.space_group_name_H-M   'P 1'
#
loop_
_entity.id
_entity.type
_entity.pdbx_description
1 polymer ?
#
loop_
_entity_poly.entity_id
_entity_poly.type
_entity_poly.pdbx_seq_one_letter_code
_entity_poly.pdbx_strand_id
1 'polypeptide(L)'
;MVTLLLDGAIGRLGRAADEQPLAGSESLAAAVAIIEALQGSLDMARGGLLAANLNDLYDYMLRRLGHAASAGDAGPLAEVAGLLDTIREGWAAIAPEVEASTA
;
A
#
# COMPACT_ATOMS: atom_id res chain seq x y z
N MET A 1 10.74 9.34 1.01
CA MET A 1 10.96 8.21 0.08
C MET A 1 9.83 7.17 0.16
N VAL A 2 9.42 6.74 1.36
CA VAL A 2 8.27 5.81 1.55
C VAL A 2 6.97 6.35 0.94
N THR A 3 6.71 7.65 1.06
CA THR A 3 5.54 8.31 0.46
C THR A 3 5.45 8.14 -1.07
N LEU A 4 6.56 8.19 -1.80
CA LEU A 4 6.57 7.99 -3.26
C LEU A 4 6.17 6.57 -3.67
N LEU A 5 6.54 5.56 -2.87
CA LEU A 5 6.11 4.18 -3.12
C LEU A 5 4.61 4.02 -2.85
N LEU A 6 4.09 4.63 -1.78
CA LEU A 6 2.66 4.64 -1.46
C LEU A 6 1.86 5.34 -2.56
N ASP A 7 2.28 6.52 -3.02
CA ASP A 7 1.68 7.23 -4.15
C ASP A 7 1.70 6.37 -5.42
N GLY A 8 2.83 5.71 -5.68
CA GLY A 8 3.00 4.81 -6.80
C GLY A 8 2.05 3.60 -6.77
N ALA A 9 1.81 3.02 -5.59
CA ALA A 9 0.85 1.92 -5.41
C ALA A 9 -0.59 2.40 -5.62
N ILE A 10 -0.99 3.52 -4.98
CA ILE A 10 -2.33 4.11 -5.11
C ILE A 10 -2.66 4.43 -6.57
N GLY A 11 -1.73 5.08 -7.29
CA GLY A 11 -1.93 5.43 -8.69
C GLY A 11 -2.01 4.21 -9.64
N ARG A 12 -1.45 3.05 -9.24
CA ARG A 12 -1.58 1.79 -9.99
C ARG A 12 -2.90 1.10 -9.69
N LEU A 13 -3.38 1.13 -8.45
CA LEU A 13 -4.71 0.64 -8.10
C LEU A 13 -5.81 1.43 -8.83
N GLY A 14 -5.64 2.75 -8.96
CA GLY A 14 -6.55 3.58 -9.76
C GLY A 14 -6.61 3.13 -11.23
N ARG A 15 -5.45 2.89 -11.87
CA ARG A 15 -5.40 2.38 -13.25
C ARG A 15 -5.98 0.98 -13.39
N ALA A 16 -5.65 0.08 -12.44
CA ALA A 16 -6.15 -1.29 -12.46
C ALA A 16 -7.67 -1.37 -12.35
N ALA A 17 -8.32 -0.39 -11.70
CA ALA A 17 -9.79 -0.33 -11.62
C ALA A 17 -10.45 -0.10 -13.00
N ASP A 18 -9.75 0.52 -13.94
CA ASP A 18 -10.20 0.76 -15.31
C ASP A 18 -9.81 -0.39 -16.28
N GLU A 19 -8.96 -1.32 -15.84
CA GLU A 19 -8.48 -2.45 -16.65
C GLU A 19 -9.40 -3.67 -16.49
N GLN A 20 -9.86 -4.22 -17.61
CA GLN A 20 -10.64 -5.46 -17.62
C GLN A 20 -10.09 -6.44 -18.68
N PRO A 21 -9.90 -7.73 -18.34
CA PRO A 21 -10.15 -8.33 -17.02
C PRO A 21 -9.12 -7.88 -15.96
N LEU A 22 -9.57 -7.73 -14.71
CA LEU A 22 -8.68 -7.50 -13.56
C LEU A 22 -7.64 -8.62 -13.40
N ALA A 23 -8.05 -9.86 -13.67
CA ALA A 23 -7.13 -10.98 -13.74
C ALA A 23 -6.14 -10.79 -14.90
N GLY A 24 -4.86 -10.61 -14.56
CA GLY A 24 -3.81 -10.33 -15.55
C GLY A 24 -3.53 -8.85 -15.79
N SER A 25 -4.16 -7.93 -15.05
CA SER A 25 -3.82 -6.51 -15.07
C SER A 25 -2.36 -6.27 -14.66
N GLU A 26 -1.59 -5.64 -15.55
CA GLU A 26 -0.19 -5.26 -15.26
C GLU A 26 -0.14 -4.18 -14.16
N SER A 27 -1.11 -3.26 -14.15
CA SER A 27 -1.22 -2.24 -13.11
C SER A 27 -1.48 -2.87 -11.74
N LEU A 28 -2.36 -3.88 -11.67
CA LEU A 28 -2.64 -4.59 -10.43
C LEU A 28 -1.40 -5.35 -9.93
N ALA A 29 -0.74 -6.09 -10.81
CA ALA A 29 0.50 -6.81 -10.47
C ALA A 29 1.59 -5.87 -9.97
N ALA A 30 1.74 -4.70 -10.60
CA ALA A 30 2.70 -3.70 -10.17
C ALA A 30 2.33 -3.05 -8.82
N ALA A 31 1.03 -2.85 -8.52
CA ALA A 31 0.59 -2.38 -7.21
C ALA A 31 0.90 -3.40 -6.10
N VAL A 32 0.59 -4.68 -6.35
CA VAL A 32 0.90 -5.81 -5.46
C VAL A 32 2.39 -5.87 -5.14
N ALA A 33 3.25 -5.81 -6.16
CA ALA A 33 4.70 -5.86 -5.97
C ALA A 33 5.24 -4.71 -5.09
N ILE A 34 4.65 -3.51 -5.18
CA ILE A 34 5.03 -2.39 -4.32
C ILE A 34 4.61 -2.64 -2.87
N ILE A 35 3.40 -3.15 -2.65
CA ILE A 35 2.89 -3.47 -1.30
C ILE A 35 3.75 -4.57 -0.66
N GLU A 36 4.11 -5.61 -1.42
CA GLU A 36 5.03 -6.67 -0.97
C GLU A 36 6.41 -6.11 -0.61
N ALA A 37 6.95 -5.20 -1.43
CA ALA A 37 8.23 -4.55 -1.16
C ALA A 37 8.17 -3.68 0.12
N LEU A 38 7.07 -2.94 0.33
CA LEU A 38 6.84 -2.16 1.55
C LEU A 38 6.78 -3.08 2.78
N GLN A 39 6.01 -4.16 2.70
CA GLN A 39 5.93 -5.16 3.76
C GLN A 39 7.28 -5.80 4.08
N GLY A 40 8.04 -6.19 3.05
CA GLY A 40 9.39 -6.75 3.19
C GLY A 40 10.44 -5.75 3.71
N SER A 41 10.15 -4.45 3.65
CA SER A 41 11.04 -3.39 4.17
C SER A 41 10.86 -3.10 5.67
N LEU A 42 9.85 -3.68 6.31
CA LEU A 42 9.59 -3.47 7.73
C LEU A 42 10.70 -4.08 8.60
N ASP A 43 11.28 -3.26 9.48
CA ASP A 43 12.21 -3.75 10.50
C ASP A 43 11.42 -4.41 11.64
N MET A 44 11.21 -5.71 11.53
CA MET A 44 10.47 -6.49 12.52
C MET A 44 11.20 -6.60 13.87
N ALA A 45 12.52 -6.40 13.89
CA ALA A 45 13.31 -6.49 15.12
C ALA A 45 13.23 -5.19 15.94
N ARG A 46 13.23 -4.03 15.28
CA ARG A 46 13.23 -2.71 15.93
C ARG A 46 11.86 -2.03 15.96
N GLY A 47 10.96 -2.38 15.04
CA GLY A 47 9.68 -1.70 14.85
C GLY A 47 8.58 -2.12 15.82
N GLY A 48 8.76 -3.22 16.56
CA GLY A 48 7.83 -3.67 17.60
C GLY A 48 6.38 -3.79 17.11
N LEU A 49 5.45 -3.26 17.92
CA LEU A 49 4.01 -3.31 17.62
C LEU A 49 3.63 -2.55 16.34
N LEU A 50 4.33 -1.46 16.00
CA LEU A 50 4.03 -0.69 14.79
C LEU A 50 4.34 -1.50 13.53
N ALA A 51 5.51 -2.14 13.47
CA ALA A 51 5.88 -2.99 12.35
C ALA A 51 4.95 -4.21 12.22
N ALA A 52 4.56 -4.83 13.34
CA ALA A 52 3.59 -5.93 13.34
C ALA A 52 2.23 -5.49 12.76
N ASN A 53 1.69 -4.36 13.23
CA ASN A 53 0.41 -3.85 12.74
C ASN A 53 0.45 -3.47 11.25
N LEU A 54 1.56 -2.86 10.79
CA LEU A 54 1.74 -2.53 9.38
C LEU A 54 1.87 -3.80 8.52
N ASN A 55 2.59 -4.81 9.00
CA ASN A 55 2.69 -6.10 8.32
C ASN A 55 1.32 -6.75 8.14
N ASP A 56 0.50 -6.79 9.20
CA ASP A 56 -0.83 -7.38 9.17
C ASP A 56 -1.78 -6.61 8.25
N LEU A 57 -1.64 -5.28 8.21
CA LEU A 57 -2.41 -4.43 7.32
C LEU A 57 -2.02 -4.62 5.85
N TYR A 58 -0.72 -4.75 5.53
CA TYR A 58 -0.27 -5.06 4.18
C TYR A 58 -0.72 -6.47 3.74
N ASP A 59 -0.63 -7.48 4.61
CA ASP A 59 -1.16 -8.82 4.32
C ASP A 59 -2.66 -8.79 4.00
N TYR A 60 -3.44 -8.05 4.79
CA TYR A 60 -4.85 -7.87 4.53
C TYR A 60 -5.12 -7.26 3.15
N MET A 61 -4.39 -6.20 2.78
CA MET A 61 -4.52 -5.57 1.47
C MET A 61 -4.21 -6.55 0.34
N LEU A 62 -3.11 -7.30 0.44
CA LEU A 62 -2.72 -8.29 -0.57
C LEU A 62 -3.80 -9.36 -0.77
N ARG A 63 -4.39 -9.87 0.32
CA ARG A 63 -5.51 -10.82 0.25
C ARG A 63 -6.74 -10.22 -0.44
N ARG A 64 -7.07 -8.95 -0.16
CA ARG A 64 -8.19 -8.25 -0.81
C ARG A 64 -7.97 -8.03 -2.30
N LEU A 65 -6.75 -7.67 -2.71
CA LEU A 65 -6.39 -7.53 -4.12
C LEU A 65 -6.41 -8.86 -4.86
N GLY A 66 -5.94 -9.95 -4.23
CA GLY A 66 -6.04 -11.29 -4.80
C GLY A 66 -7.50 -11.72 -5.00
N HIS A 67 -8.37 -11.42 -4.03
CA HIS A 67 -9.80 -11.67 -4.17
C HIS A 67 -10.42 -10.85 -5.32
N ALA A 68 -10.13 -9.55 -5.39
CA ALA A 68 -10.58 -8.66 -6.48
C ALA A 68 -10.20 -9.20 -7.86
N ALA A 69 -8.94 -9.59 -8.04
CA ALA A 69 -8.46 -10.19 -9.29
C ALA A 69 -9.24 -11.45 -9.65
N SER A 70 -9.45 -12.35 -8.68
CA SER A 70 -10.14 -13.63 -8.91
C SER A 70 -11.64 -13.46 -9.18
N ALA A 71 -12.28 -12.47 -8.55
CA ALA A 71 -13.71 -12.20 -8.65
C ALA A 71 -14.06 -11.26 -9.82
N GLY A 72 -13.07 -10.59 -10.41
CA GLY A 72 -13.28 -9.54 -11.41
C GLY A 72 -13.96 -8.29 -10.83
N ASP A 73 -13.86 -8.07 -9.51
CA ASP A 73 -14.48 -6.96 -8.80
C ASP A 73 -13.44 -5.89 -8.46
N ALA A 74 -13.63 -4.67 -8.98
CA ALA A 74 -12.75 -3.53 -8.70
C ALA A 74 -13.01 -2.87 -7.33
N GLY A 75 -14.12 -3.19 -6.65
CA GLY A 75 -14.50 -2.60 -5.37
C GLY A 75 -13.39 -2.63 -4.31
N PRO A 76 -12.70 -3.77 -4.08
CA PRO A 76 -11.61 -3.85 -3.12
C PRO A 76 -10.39 -2.99 -3.45
N LEU A 77 -10.15 -2.60 -4.71
CA LEU A 77 -9.01 -1.74 -5.07
C LEU A 77 -9.16 -0.35 -4.45
N ALA A 78 -10.37 0.20 -4.44
CA ALA A 78 -10.66 1.51 -3.83
C ALA A 78 -10.46 1.48 -2.31
N GLU A 79 -10.85 0.38 -1.65
CA GLU A 79 -10.62 0.20 -0.23
C GLU A 79 -9.11 0.16 0.09
N VAL A 80 -8.35 -0.65 -0.64
CA VAL A 80 -6.90 -0.76 -0.44
C VAL A 80 -6.20 0.57 -0.71
N ALA A 81 -6.63 1.31 -1.74
CA ALA A 81 -6.12 2.64 -2.02
C ALA A 81 -6.34 3.61 -0.84
N GLY A 82 -7.54 3.60 -0.22
CA GLY A 82 -7.83 4.43 0.94
C GLY A 82 -7.01 4.07 2.19
N LEU A 83 -6.75 2.78 2.41
CA LEU A 83 -5.89 2.33 3.50
C LEU A 83 -4.42 2.76 3.28
N LEU A 84 -3.91 2.64 2.04
CA LEU A 84 -2.58 3.13 1.69
C LEU A 84 -2.47 4.65 1.85
N ASP A 85 -3.53 5.38 1.51
CA ASP A 85 -3.59 6.83 1.67
C ASP A 85 -3.53 7.24 3.14
N THR A 86 -4.24 6.53 4.01
CA THR A 86 -4.18 6.73 5.47
C THR A 86 -2.74 6.54 6.00
N ILE A 87 -2.04 5.51 5.54
CA ILE A 87 -0.63 5.28 5.90
C ILE A 87 0.26 6.42 5.37
N ARG A 88 0.04 6.84 4.12
CA ARG A 88 0.77 7.94 3.48
C ARG A 88 0.63 9.24 4.27
N GLU A 89 -0.59 9.58 4.70
CA GLU A 89 -0.87 10.74 5.53
C GLU A 89 -0.14 10.67 6.89
N GLY A 90 -0.16 9.50 7.55
CA GLY A 90 0.59 9.28 8.78
C GLY A 90 2.09 9.54 8.62
N TRP A 91 2.70 9.08 7.51
CA TRP A 91 4.10 9.37 7.20
C TRP A 91 4.36 10.84 6.87
N ALA A 92 3.45 11.48 6.13
CA ALA A 92 3.57 12.90 5.78
C ALA A 92 3.49 13.80 7.02
N ALA A 93 2.74 13.41 8.05
CA ALA A 93 2.64 14.15 9.31
C ALA A 93 3.93 14.08 10.16
N ILE A 94 4.73 13.02 10.04
CA ILE A 94 6.00 12.86 10.79
C ILE A 94 7.15 13.64 10.14
N ALA A 95 7.16 13.74 8.81
CA ALA A 95 8.21 14.43 8.07
C ALA A 95 8.53 15.87 8.55
N PRO A 96 7.55 16.76 8.81
CA PRO A 96 7.83 18.11 9.31
C PRO A 96 8.38 18.16 10.74
N GLU A 97 8.12 17.15 11.57
CA GLU A 97 8.56 17.12 12.97
C GLU A 97 10.05 16.73 13.10
N VAL A 98 10.55 15.90 12.16
CA VAL A 98 11.97 15.49 12.12
C VAL A 98 12.89 16.66 11.75
N GLU A 99 12.45 17.59 10.89
CA GLU A 99 13.25 18.78 10.54
C GLU A 99 13.29 19.82 11.67
N ALA A 100 12.18 19.98 12.42
CA ALA A 100 12.08 20.95 13.51
C ALA A 100 12.89 20.59 14.77
N SER A 101 13.22 19.31 14.97
CA SER A 101 14.01 18.86 16.13
C SER A 101 15.53 18.91 15.91
N THR A 102 15.99 19.33 14.73
CA THR A 102 17.42 19.46 14.36
C THR A 102 17.89 20.91 14.16
N ALA A 103 17.07 21.90 14.55
CA ALA A 103 17.39 23.33 14.47
C ALA A 103 17.69 23.94 15.85
#